data_AF-A0A8H6DMX1-F1
#
_entry.id   AF-A0A8H6DMX1-F1
#
_cell.length_a   1.000
_cell.length_b   1.000
_cell.length_c   1.000
_cell.angle_alpha   90.00
_cell.angle_beta   90.00
_cell.angle_gamma   90.00
#
_symmetry.space_group_name_H-M   'P 1'
#
loop_
_entity.id
_entity.type
_entity.pdbx_description
1 polymer ?
#
loop_
_entity_poly.entity_id
_entity_poly.type
_entity_poly.pdbx_seq_one_letter_code
_entity_poly.pdbx_strand_id
1 'polypeptide(L)'
;MEQRRRRPTEEQWLQVKGLIRRHYLANDMHLRDLTALLRGKGLPITKAQLEYKLKGWKMSKNIDDKAWKFIDHTIKKRKRRGKDSEVIHCGKRVKPSTVDKETNRHRDVSIFARSAPGMWYRKLGTVVGAV
;
A
#
# COMPACT_ATOMS: atom_id res chain seq x y z
N MET A 1 32.34 29.96 -4.24
CA MET A 1 30.98 30.37 -4.66
C MET A 1 29.98 29.33 -4.15
N GLU A 2 29.33 29.63 -3.02
CA GLU A 2 28.32 28.76 -2.42
C GLU A 2 27.07 28.80 -3.29
N GLN A 3 26.89 27.82 -4.19
CA GLN A 3 25.59 27.65 -4.85
C GLN A 3 24.58 27.31 -3.75
N ARG A 4 23.87 28.32 -3.23
CA ARG A 4 22.66 28.14 -2.41
C ARG A 4 21.82 27.10 -3.16
N ARG A 5 21.72 25.89 -2.62
CA ARG A 5 20.99 24.76 -3.23
C ARG A 5 19.59 25.25 -3.57
N ARG A 6 19.38 25.66 -4.83
CA ARG A 6 18.10 26.23 -5.26
C ARG A 6 17.07 25.13 -5.09
N ARG A 7 15.99 25.43 -4.36
CA ARG A 7 14.87 24.49 -4.23
C ARG A 7 14.37 24.17 -5.65
N PRO A 8 14.15 22.89 -6.00
CA PRO A 8 13.66 22.58 -7.32
C PRO A 8 12.30 23.21 -7.59
N THR A 9 12.11 23.75 -8.79
CA THR A 9 10.84 24.32 -9.25
C THR A 9 9.79 23.23 -9.44
N GLU A 10 8.50 23.59 -9.40
CA GLU A 10 7.41 22.61 -9.61
C GLU A 10 7.51 21.89 -10.95
N GLU A 11 7.91 22.59 -12.01
CA GLU A 11 8.14 22.02 -13.35
C GLU A 11 9.17 20.88 -13.32
N GLN A 12 10.28 21.09 -12.60
CA GLN A 12 11.31 20.06 -12.47
C GLN A 12 10.78 18.85 -11.71
N TRP A 13 9.96 19.07 -10.67
CA TRP A 13 9.28 17.98 -9.96
C TRP A 13 8.32 17.20 -10.85
N LEU A 14 7.56 17.89 -11.70
CA LEU A 14 6.61 17.28 -12.63
C LEU A 14 7.32 16.43 -13.69
N GLN A 15 8.46 16.91 -14.21
CA GLN A 15 9.28 16.15 -15.16
C GLN A 15 9.77 14.82 -14.58
N VAL A 16 10.16 14.78 -13.30
CA VAL A 16 10.60 13.54 -12.65
C VAL A 16 9.49 12.75 -11.95
N LYS A 17 8.27 13.28 -11.87
CA LYS A 17 7.15 12.66 -11.14
C LYS A 17 6.85 11.24 -11.62
N GLY A 18 6.85 11.01 -12.93
CA GLY A 18 6.63 9.69 -13.52
C GLY A 18 7.73 8.68 -13.15
N LEU A 19 8.97 9.15 -13.12
CA LEU A 19 10.13 8.37 -12.71
C LEU A 19 10.05 8.01 -11.22
N ILE A 20 9.77 9.01 -10.37
CA ILE A 20 9.54 8.82 -8.93
C ILE A 20 8.45 7.78 -8.71
N ARG A 21 7.30 7.91 -9.39
CA ARG A 21 6.19 6.96 -9.26
C ARG A 21 6.60 5.53 -9.60
N ARG A 22 7.32 5.34 -10.71
CA ARG A 22 7.76 4.02 -11.17
C ARG A 22 8.75 3.39 -10.17
N HIS A 23 9.80 4.12 -9.79
CA HIS A 23 10.82 3.59 -8.90
C HIS A 23 10.29 3.38 -7.48
N TYR A 24 9.49 4.32 -6.96
CA TYR A 24 8.97 4.26 -5.60
C TYR A 24 7.89 3.20 -5.43
N LEU A 25 6.89 3.14 -6.33
CA LEU A 25 5.75 2.24 -6.17
C LEU A 25 5.99 0.86 -6.80
N ALA A 26 6.44 0.80 -8.05
CA ALA A 26 6.57 -0.48 -8.76
C ALA A 26 7.83 -1.23 -8.35
N ASN A 27 8.98 -0.54 -8.26
CA ASN A 27 10.26 -1.17 -7.96
C ASN A 27 10.58 -1.24 -6.46
N ASP A 28 9.68 -0.76 -5.59
CA ASP A 28 9.86 -0.70 -4.14
C ASP A 28 11.09 0.06 -3.64
N MET A 29 11.65 0.95 -4.46
CA MET A 29 12.93 1.58 -4.14
C MET A 29 12.85 2.33 -2.80
N HIS A 30 13.90 2.25 -1.99
CA HIS A 30 13.99 3.01 -0.75
C HIS A 30 14.20 4.49 -1.05
N LEU A 31 13.71 5.36 -0.16
CA LEU A 31 13.82 6.81 -0.32
C LEU A 31 15.27 7.29 -0.43
N ARG A 32 16.21 6.61 0.23
CA ARG A 32 17.64 6.90 0.16
C ARG A 32 18.17 6.73 -1.27
N ASP A 33 17.88 5.59 -1.89
CA ASP A 33 18.37 5.26 -3.23
C ASP A 33 17.68 6.12 -4.28
N LEU A 34 16.38 6.39 -4.10
CA LEU A 34 15.65 7.31 -4.97
C LEU A 34 16.19 8.73 -4.89
N THR A 35 16.60 9.20 -3.70
CA THR A 35 17.25 10.50 -3.51
C THR A 35 18.60 10.53 -4.21
N ALA A 36 19.41 9.47 -4.11
CA ALA A 36 20.70 9.37 -4.78
C ALA A 36 20.55 9.38 -6.32
N LEU A 37 19.56 8.64 -6.84
CA LEU A 37 19.24 8.60 -8.26
C LEU A 37 18.82 9.98 -8.79
N LEU A 38 17.98 10.70 -8.05
CA LEU A 38 17.52 12.04 -8.44
C LEU A 38 18.66 13.07 -8.39
N ARG A 39 19.58 12.95 -7.42
CA ARG A 39 20.81 13.76 -7.39
C ARG A 39 21.70 13.49 -8.60
N GLY A 40 21.88 12.22 -8.98
CA GLY A 40 22.63 11.84 -10.18
C GLY A 40 22.01 12.37 -11.48
N LYS A 41 20.71 12.69 -11.48
CA LYS A 41 20.00 13.33 -12.60
C LYS A 41 20.04 14.87 -12.56
N GLY A 42 20.84 15.47 -11.68
CA GLY A 42 20.98 16.93 -11.59
C GLY A 42 19.91 17.61 -10.74
N LEU A 43 19.14 16.86 -9.95
CA LEU A 43 18.13 17.39 -9.02
C LEU A 43 18.65 17.33 -7.57
N PRO A 44 19.19 18.43 -7.02
CA PRO A 44 19.75 18.46 -5.68
C PRO A 44 18.64 18.46 -4.62
N ILE A 45 18.06 17.29 -4.35
CA ILE A 45 16.97 17.12 -3.38
C ILE A 45 17.44 16.48 -2.08
N THR A 46 16.73 16.79 -1.00
CA THR A 46 16.84 16.10 0.28
C THR A 46 15.74 15.05 0.43
N LYS A 47 15.97 14.07 1.31
CA LYS A 47 14.97 13.05 1.65
C LYS A 47 13.66 13.68 2.15
N ALA A 48 13.76 14.69 3.02
CA ALA A 48 12.58 15.39 3.56
C ALA A 48 11.75 16.09 2.47
N GLN A 49 12.40 16.69 1.46
CA GLN A 49 11.69 17.29 0.32
C GLN A 49 10.96 16.22 -0.50
N LEU A 50 11.60 15.08 -0.74
CA LEU A 50 11.00 13.96 -1.44
C LEU A 50 9.79 13.40 -0.67
N GLU A 51 9.90 13.21 0.64
CA GLU A 51 8.79 12.76 1.49
C GLU A 51 7.61 13.73 1.46
N TYR A 52 7.88 15.04 1.55
CA TYR A 52 6.85 16.08 1.44
C TYR A 52 6.10 15.98 0.10
N LYS A 53 6.83 15.82 -1.01
CA LYS A 53 6.25 15.67 -2.34
C LYS A 53 5.46 14.38 -2.51
N LEU A 54 5.96 13.26 -2.00
CA LEU A 54 5.24 11.98 -2.02
C LEU A 54 3.91 12.07 -1.27
N LYS A 55 3.90 12.73 -0.10
CA LYS A 55 2.68 12.99 0.67
C LYS A 55 1.72 13.89 -0.12
N GLY A 56 2.20 14.98 -0.71
CA GLY A 56 1.40 15.89 -1.54
C GLY A 56 0.77 15.20 -2.76
N TRP A 57 1.50 14.27 -3.40
CA TRP A 57 1.00 13.49 -4.52
C TRP A 57 0.19 12.25 -4.12
N LYS A 58 -0.04 12.04 -2.81
CA LYS A 58 -0.73 10.87 -2.27
C LYS A 58 -0.11 9.54 -2.75
N MET A 59 1.21 9.52 -2.95
CA MET A 59 1.96 8.32 -3.32
C MET A 59 2.37 7.56 -2.06
N SER A 60 1.69 6.45 -1.78
CA SER A 60 1.99 5.57 -0.65
C SER A 60 2.20 4.14 -1.17
N LYS A 61 3.13 3.42 -0.55
CA LYS A 61 3.30 1.97 -0.73
C LYS A 61 2.24 1.17 0.03
N ASN A 62 1.67 1.78 1.06
CA ASN A 62 0.74 1.15 1.97
C ASN A 62 -0.70 1.48 1.57
N ILE A 63 -1.55 0.47 1.63
CA ILE A 63 -3.00 0.57 1.50
C ILE A 63 -3.56 1.11 2.81
N ASP A 64 -4.46 2.10 2.75
CA ASP A 64 -5.09 2.69 3.92
C ASP A 64 -6.25 1.83 4.44
N ASP A 65 -6.68 2.09 5.69
CA ASP A 65 -7.80 1.37 6.33
C ASP A 65 -9.07 1.39 5.47
N LYS A 66 -9.39 2.55 4.89
CA LYS A 66 -10.57 2.71 4.03
C LYS A 66 -10.48 1.87 2.76
N ALA A 67 -9.32 1.83 2.10
CA ALA A 67 -9.13 0.94 0.95
C ALA A 67 -9.18 -0.53 1.37
N TRP A 68 -8.64 -0.91 2.54
CA TRP A 68 -8.77 -2.29 3.02
C TRP A 68 -10.21 -2.72 3.25
N LYS A 69 -11.05 -1.85 3.84
CA LYS A 69 -12.49 -2.09 3.98
C LYS A 69 -13.18 -2.26 2.63
N PHE A 70 -12.83 -1.42 1.66
CA PHE A 70 -13.37 -1.52 0.30
C PHE A 70 -12.93 -2.82 -0.39
N ILE A 71 -11.67 -3.21 -0.23
CA ILE A 71 -11.11 -4.47 -0.75
C ILE A 71 -11.86 -5.66 -0.14
N ASP A 72 -12.01 -5.71 1.19
CA ASP A 72 -12.74 -6.76 1.90
C ASP A 72 -14.18 -6.89 1.39
N HIS A 73 -14.90 -5.76 1.28
CA HIS A 73 -16.26 -5.75 0.75
C HIS A 73 -16.32 -6.29 -0.68
N THR A 74 -15.38 -5.89 -1.53
CA THR A 74 -15.32 -6.30 -2.94
C THR A 74 -15.03 -7.80 -3.07
N ILE A 75 -14.08 -8.33 -2.28
CA ILE A 75 -13.74 -9.76 -2.25
C ILE A 75 -14.96 -10.56 -1.80
N LYS A 76 -15.63 -10.17 -0.71
CA LYS A 76 -16.84 -10.84 -0.21
C LYS A 76 -17.97 -10.84 -1.25
N LYS A 77 -18.20 -9.71 -1.91
CA LYS A 77 -19.21 -9.59 -2.98
C LYS A 77 -18.92 -10.52 -4.15
N ARG A 78 -17.65 -10.67 -4.54
CA ARG A 78 -17.23 -11.57 -5.63
C ARG A 78 -17.29 -13.03 -5.22
N LYS A 79 -16.89 -13.37 -4.00
CA LYS A 79 -17.00 -14.72 -3.45
C LYS A 79 -18.45 -15.23 -3.41
N ARG A 80 -19.41 -14.37 -3.06
CA ARG A 80 -20.85 -14.69 -3.13
C ARG A 80 -21.34 -15.04 -4.55
N ARG A 81 -20.60 -14.64 -5.58
CA ARG A 81 -20.87 -14.96 -6.99
C ARG A 81 -20.01 -16.11 -7.51
N GLY A 82 -19.32 -16.83 -6.62
CA GLY A 82 -18.41 -17.92 -6.98
C GLY A 82 -17.12 -17.48 -7.67
N LYS A 83 -16.70 -16.22 -7.50
CA LYS A 83 -15.50 -15.67 -8.16
C LYS A 83 -14.39 -15.40 -7.15
N ASP A 84 -13.23 -15.98 -7.41
CA ASP A 84 -12.01 -15.63 -6.71
C ASP A 84 -11.46 -14.28 -7.19
N SER A 85 -10.66 -13.66 -6.32
CA SER A 85 -10.15 -12.30 -6.52
C SER A 85 -8.71 -12.21 -6.04
N GLU A 86 -7.87 -11.59 -6.85
CA GLU A 86 -6.51 -11.25 -6.50
C GLU A 86 -6.40 -9.74 -6.33
N VAL A 87 -5.66 -9.30 -5.31
CA VAL A 87 -5.44 -7.87 -5.04
C VAL A 87 -4.11 -7.47 -5.64
N ILE A 88 -4.14 -6.54 -6.61
CA ILE A 88 -2.94 -5.93 -7.19
C ILE A 88 -2.85 -4.50 -6.69
N HIS A 89 -1.73 -4.16 -6.04
CA HIS A 89 -1.46 -2.83 -5.53
C HIS A 89 -0.06 -2.37 -5.96
N CYS A 90 0.05 -1.14 -6.46
CA CYS A 90 1.31 -0.58 -6.96
C CYS A 90 2.02 -1.47 -8.01
N GLY A 91 1.26 -2.19 -8.84
CA GLY A 91 1.80 -3.10 -9.85
C GLY A 91 2.30 -4.44 -9.29
N LYS A 92 2.16 -4.67 -7.98
CA LYS A 92 2.52 -5.91 -7.32
C LYS A 92 1.29 -6.67 -6.85
N ARG A 93 1.31 -7.99 -6.98
CA ARG A 93 0.31 -8.85 -6.37
C ARG A 93 0.53 -8.89 -4.86
N VAL A 94 -0.51 -8.54 -4.11
CA VAL A 94 -0.51 -8.68 -2.65
C VAL A 94 -0.68 -10.16 -2.33
N LYS A 95 0.15 -10.68 -1.42
CA LYS A 95 0.07 -12.08 -0.99
C LYS A 95 -1.31 -12.37 -0.38
N PRO A 96 -1.97 -13.49 -0.72
CA PRO A 96 -3.28 -13.83 -0.15
C PRO A 96 -3.30 -13.81 1.38
N SER A 97 -2.24 -14.31 2.02
CA SER A 97 -2.11 -14.29 3.49
C SER A 97 -2.07 -12.86 4.07
N THR A 98 -1.51 -11.90 3.35
CA THR A 98 -1.53 -10.48 3.74
C THR A 98 -2.93 -9.90 3.56
N VAL A 99 -3.61 -10.23 2.46
CA VAL A 99 -4.99 -9.80 2.22
C VAL A 99 -5.89 -10.31 3.35
N ASP A 100 -5.83 -11.61 3.67
CA ASP A 100 -6.65 -12.20 4.75
C ASP A 100 -6.37 -11.55 6.10
N LYS A 101 -5.10 -11.31 6.43
CA LYS A 101 -4.71 -10.64 7.67
C LYS A 101 -5.27 -9.22 7.75
N GLU A 102 -5.04 -8.39 6.73
CA GLU A 102 -5.42 -6.97 6.77
C GLU A 102 -6.94 -6.78 6.63
N THR A 103 -7.61 -7.57 5.79
CA THR A 103 -9.08 -7.56 5.71
C THR A 103 -9.73 -8.00 7.02
N ASN A 104 -9.15 -8.96 7.75
CA ASN A 104 -9.64 -9.35 9.06
C ASN A 104 -9.38 -8.25 10.11
N ARG A 105 -8.21 -7.60 10.06
CA ARG A 105 -7.85 -6.48 10.95
C ARG A 105 -8.79 -5.30 10.81
N HIS A 106 -9.18 -4.99 9.57
CA HIS A 106 -9.98 -3.82 9.22
C HIS A 106 -11.47 -4.15 9.02
N ARG A 107 -11.89 -5.38 9.32
CA ARG A 107 -13.28 -5.80 9.21
C ARG A 107 -14.15 -4.93 10.10
N ASP A 108 -15.26 -4.41 9.57
CA ASP A 108 -16.30 -3.82 10.40
C ASP A 108 -16.92 -4.94 11.25
N VAL A 109 -16.49 -5.00 12.51
CA VAL A 109 -17.12 -5.81 13.54
C VAL A 109 -18.39 -5.07 13.93
N SER A 110 -19.55 -5.65 13.65
CA SER A 110 -20.82 -5.10 14.14
C SER A 110 -20.75 -4.92 15.66
N ILE A 111 -21.42 -3.91 16.21
CA ILE A 111 -21.47 -3.71 17.68
C ILE A 111 -21.90 -5.00 18.38
N PHE A 112 -22.85 -5.75 17.80
CA PHE A 112 -23.29 -7.05 18.28
C PHE A 112 -22.19 -8.12 18.36
N ALA A 113 -21.21 -8.11 17.46
CA ALA A 113 -20.08 -9.05 17.51
C ALA A 113 -19.01 -8.64 18.54
N ARG A 114 -18.98 -7.37 18.98
CA ARG A 114 -18.11 -6.89 20.07
C ARG A 114 -18.65 -7.22 21.46
N SER A 115 -19.97 -7.39 21.59
CA SER A 115 -20.63 -7.72 22.86
C SER A 115 -20.72 -9.24 23.14
N ALA A 116 -20.19 -10.08 22.25
CA ALA A 116 -20.11 -11.52 22.50
C ALA A 116 -18.91 -11.82 23.43
N PRO A 117 -19.12 -12.40 24.63
CA PRO A 117 -18.01 -12.78 25.49
C PRO A 117 -17.17 -13.88 24.82
N GLY A 118 -15.90 -13.60 24.55
CA GLY A 118 -14.83 -14.60 24.62
C GLY A 118 -14.82 -15.75 23.60
N MET A 119 -15.38 -15.63 22.40
CA MET A 119 -15.25 -16.70 21.39
C MET A 119 -14.12 -16.42 20.39
N TRP A 120 -12.89 -16.76 20.78
CA TRP A 120 -11.76 -16.87 19.87
C TRP A 120 -12.06 -17.97 18.85
N TYR A 121 -12.25 -17.61 17.58
CA TYR A 121 -12.37 -18.59 16.50
C TYR A 121 -11.03 -19.31 16.31
N ARG A 122 -10.86 -20.46 16.97
CA ARG A 122 -9.87 -21.46 16.61
C ARG A 122 -10.23 -21.98 15.22
N LYS A 123 -9.33 -21.78 14.28
CA LYS A 123 -9.38 -22.28 12.90
C LYS A 123 -9.77 -23.77 12.91
N LEU A 124 -11.03 -24.09 12.60
CA LEU A 124 -11.46 -25.47 12.38
C LEU A 124 -10.85 -25.93 11.06
N GLY A 125 -9.73 -26.64 11.16
CA GLY A 125 -9.22 -27.47 10.08
C GLY A 125 -10.18 -28.64 9.89
N THR A 126 -10.96 -28.59 8.81
CA THR A 126 -11.74 -29.72 8.33
C THR A 126 -10.79 -30.81 7.85
N VAL A 127 -10.70 -31.93 8.58
CA VAL A 127 -10.25 -33.21 8.02
C VAL A 127 -11.51 -34.06 7.91
N VAL A 128 -11.98 -34.25 6.69
CA VAL A 128 -13.02 -35.23 6.34
C VAL A 128 -12.31 -36.46 5.82
N GLY A 129 -12.68 -37.63 6.35
CA GLY A 129 -12.45 -38.91 5.68
C GLY A 129 -11.89 -40.01 6.56
N ALA A 130 -12.76 -40.64 7.36
CA ALA A 130 -12.62 -42.04 7.74
C ALA A 130 -13.81 -42.79 7.15
N VAL A 131 -13.53 -43.75 6.27
CA VAL A 131 -14.23 -45.03 6.12
C VAL A 131 -13.16 -46.05 5.73
#